data_AF-F2UFU5-F1
#
_entry.id   AF-F2UFU5-F1
#
_cell.length_a   1.000
_cell.length_b   1.000
_cell.length_c   1.000
_cell.angle_alpha   90.00
_cell.angle_beta   90.00
_cell.angle_gamma   90.00
#
_symmetry.space_group_name_H-M   'P 1'
#
loop_
_entity.id
_entity.type
_entity.pdbx_description
1 polymer ?
#
loop_
_entity_poly.entity_id
_entity_poly.type
_entity_poly.pdbx_seq_one_letter_code
_entity_poly.pdbx_strand_id
1 'polypeptide(L)'
;MEQAAKKAKEDTPLTTTTTARVASPPVSSLADVASATGIVRPSDHGALSYGSYLQLDKLLKCQKLESERVFGETAHDEMLFITIHQTYELWFKQILFELDDVRSLFSAEYLEEQLMLKVVARLDRINEILKLLVQQMAIIETMTPLDFLKFRNLLAPASGFQSVQFRLLENKLGMLPHRRRTYQRKGYKDALNPEELKLVEKSEQEDSLFRWLERTPGLDDETFNFWERLKANVAADTKRRLAEAEKLPETHRQKQIDSVNEEHRKFQSMFDDKLYEKRQKGGNVRLSHRAMQGALLIMFYRDQPRMHLPFKMLSLLMDVDKHMLQWRINHLAMVQRMLGTRMGTGGSSGYHYLKETTSDDYKVFLDLFNLSTFLVPPHILPELSQRTREVLQSSIHF
;
A
#
# COMPACT_ATOMS: atom_id res chain seq x y z
N MET A 1 -56.77 -53.57 -28.45
CA MET A 1 -56.95 -53.76 -29.90
C MET A 1 -56.60 -52.43 -30.52
N GLU A 2 -55.50 -52.20 -31.25
CA GLU A 2 -54.59 -53.02 -32.06
C GLU A 2 -53.38 -52.08 -32.33
N GLN A 3 -52.17 -52.35 -31.82
CA GLN A 3 -50.96 -52.78 -32.58
C GLN A 3 -50.72 -52.04 -33.92
N ALA A 4 -49.53 -51.62 -34.35
CA ALA A 4 -48.13 -51.88 -33.98
C ALA A 4 -47.24 -50.80 -34.66
N ALA A 5 -46.23 -50.22 -33.99
CA ALA A 5 -44.80 -50.62 -34.01
C ALA A 5 -44.00 -50.31 -35.29
N LYS A 6 -43.02 -49.38 -35.24
CA LYS A 6 -41.55 -49.68 -35.17
C LYS A 6 -40.64 -48.47 -35.52
N LYS A 7 -39.67 -48.29 -34.61
CA LYS A 7 -38.24 -47.95 -34.77
C LYS A 7 -37.78 -46.62 -35.43
N ALA A 8 -37.37 -45.73 -34.53
CA ALA A 8 -36.04 -45.11 -34.39
C ALA A 8 -35.01 -45.21 -35.54
N LYS A 9 -34.49 -44.03 -35.92
CA LYS A 9 -33.04 -43.77 -36.00
C LYS A 9 -32.75 -42.28 -35.84
N GLU A 10 -31.69 -42.02 -35.07
CA GLU A 10 -31.13 -40.73 -34.68
C GLU A 10 -30.66 -39.90 -35.90
N ASP A 11 -30.78 -38.57 -35.82
CA ASP A 11 -29.62 -37.70 -36.02
C ASP A 11 -29.89 -36.25 -35.55
N THR A 12 -28.85 -35.71 -34.94
CA THR A 12 -28.65 -34.48 -34.14
C THR A 12 -29.18 -33.16 -34.73
N PRO A 13 -29.78 -32.24 -33.92
CA PRO A 13 -29.90 -30.84 -34.31
C PRO A 13 -28.71 -30.02 -33.80
N LEU A 14 -28.08 -29.27 -34.71
CA LEU A 14 -27.14 -28.18 -34.40
C LEU A 14 -27.78 -27.20 -33.40
N THR A 15 -27.24 -27.14 -32.19
CA THR A 15 -27.51 -26.07 -31.24
C THR A 15 -26.71 -24.83 -31.63
N THR A 16 -27.39 -23.86 -32.23
CA THR A 16 -26.93 -22.47 -32.34
C THR A 16 -26.57 -21.93 -30.97
N THR A 17 -25.28 -21.76 -30.70
CA THR A 17 -24.79 -21.12 -29.48
C THR A 17 -24.96 -19.62 -29.61
N THR A 18 -26.04 -19.09 -29.02
CA THR A 18 -26.24 -17.66 -28.81
C THR A 18 -25.13 -17.14 -27.90
N THR A 19 -24.15 -16.43 -28.47
CA THR A 19 -23.17 -15.67 -27.71
C THR A 19 -23.87 -14.50 -27.04
N ALA A 20 -24.19 -14.68 -25.76
CA ALA A 20 -24.67 -13.60 -24.91
C ALA A 20 -23.55 -12.55 -24.76
N ARG A 21 -23.64 -11.47 -25.55
CA ARG A 21 -22.96 -10.21 -25.28
C ARG A 21 -23.43 -9.73 -23.90
N VAL A 22 -22.61 -9.91 -22.88
CA VAL A 22 -22.81 -9.26 -21.58
C VAL A 22 -22.59 -7.77 -21.81
N ALA A 23 -23.69 -7.02 -21.91
CA ALA A 23 -23.67 -5.58 -21.96
C ALA A 23 -23.11 -5.05 -20.63
N SER A 24 -22.04 -4.26 -20.70
CA SER A 24 -21.55 -3.45 -19.59
C SER A 24 -22.69 -2.57 -19.06
N PRO A 25 -22.84 -2.39 -17.73
CA PRO A 25 -23.87 -1.50 -17.22
C PRO A 25 -23.57 -0.07 -17.64
N PRO A 26 -24.59 0.76 -17.92
CA PRO A 26 -24.36 2.16 -18.20
C PRO A 26 -23.84 2.85 -16.93
N VAL A 27 -22.69 3.51 -17.04
CA VAL A 27 -22.25 4.48 -16.04
C VAL A 27 -23.16 5.71 -16.15
N SER A 28 -24.31 5.69 -15.50
CA SER A 28 -24.96 6.87 -14.90
C SER A 28 -26.30 6.52 -14.26
N SER A 29 -26.44 6.71 -12.94
CA SER A 29 -27.65 7.35 -12.39
C SER A 29 -27.44 7.83 -10.94
N LEU A 30 -26.74 8.96 -10.77
CA LEU A 30 -27.36 10.06 -10.02
C LEU A 30 -28.42 10.59 -10.99
N ALA A 31 -29.56 9.91 -11.09
CA ALA A 31 -30.58 10.29 -12.06
C ALA A 31 -30.93 11.75 -11.79
N ASP A 32 -30.76 12.56 -12.84
CA ASP A 32 -31.17 13.95 -12.92
C ASP A 32 -30.44 14.92 -11.99
N VAL A 33 -29.16 15.16 -12.25
CA VAL A 33 -28.53 16.43 -11.85
C VAL A 33 -29.16 17.54 -12.70
N ALA A 34 -30.36 17.95 -12.30
CA ALA A 34 -31.09 19.06 -12.85
C ALA A 34 -30.29 20.35 -12.59
N SER A 35 -29.68 20.84 -13.67
CA SER A 35 -29.15 22.18 -13.88
C SER A 35 -27.93 22.62 -13.05
N ALA A 36 -26.90 22.98 -13.82
CA ALA A 36 -25.92 23.98 -13.42
C ALA A 36 -26.61 25.20 -12.77
N THR A 37 -26.06 25.68 -11.65
CA THR A 37 -26.43 26.87 -10.85
C THR A 37 -27.45 26.75 -9.70
N GLY A 38 -27.99 25.56 -9.40
CA GLY A 38 -28.88 25.38 -8.23
C GLY A 38 -28.18 24.84 -6.98
N ILE A 39 -28.37 25.47 -5.81
CA ILE A 39 -28.13 24.79 -4.52
C ILE A 39 -29.18 23.69 -4.39
N VAL A 40 -28.78 22.44 -4.58
CA VAL A 40 -29.60 21.28 -4.17
C VAL A 40 -29.66 21.31 -2.65
N ARG A 41 -30.73 21.89 -2.09
CA ARG A 41 -31.03 21.77 -0.67
C ARG A 41 -31.45 20.33 -0.43
N PRO A 42 -30.76 19.55 0.42
CA PRO A 42 -31.23 18.23 0.79
C PRO A 42 -32.62 18.40 1.42
N SER A 43 -33.67 18.05 0.68
CA SER A 43 -35.02 18.02 1.22
C SER A 43 -35.05 16.95 2.33
N ASP A 44 -35.58 17.34 3.49
CA ASP A 44 -35.95 16.51 4.66
C ASP A 44 -35.03 16.53 5.90
N HIS A 45 -34.02 17.40 5.98
CA HIS A 45 -33.18 17.58 7.19
C HIS A 45 -33.12 19.02 7.71
N GLY A 46 -34.27 19.69 7.91
CA GLY A 46 -34.31 21.04 8.48
C GLY A 46 -33.43 22.06 7.74
N ALA A 47 -33.16 23.22 8.36
CA ALA A 47 -32.14 24.13 7.86
C ALA A 47 -30.75 23.52 8.16
N LEU A 48 -30.13 22.87 7.16
CA LEU A 48 -28.77 22.34 7.26
C LEU A 48 -27.81 23.45 7.73
N SER A 49 -27.36 23.35 8.97
CA SER A 49 -26.38 24.25 9.57
C SER A 49 -24.99 23.60 9.59
N TYR A 50 -23.93 24.41 9.73
CA TYR A 50 -22.57 23.92 9.91
C TYR A 50 -22.47 22.90 11.05
N GLY A 51 -23.08 23.22 12.20
CA GLY A 51 -23.07 22.37 13.38
C GLY A 51 -23.77 21.02 13.17
N SER A 52 -24.94 21.03 12.52
CA SER A 52 -25.68 19.79 12.24
C SER A 52 -25.02 18.95 11.15
N TYR A 53 -24.43 19.57 10.13
CA TYR A 53 -23.74 18.86 9.05
C TYR A 53 -22.50 18.11 9.55
N LEU A 54 -21.68 18.76 10.39
CA LEU A 54 -20.46 18.17 10.95
C LEU A 54 -20.70 17.39 12.25
N GLN A 55 -21.93 17.34 12.75
CA GLN A 55 -22.29 16.70 14.02
C GLN A 55 -21.41 17.18 15.19
N LEU A 56 -21.22 18.50 15.30
CA LEU A 56 -20.32 19.10 16.30
C LEU A 56 -20.78 18.83 17.74
N ASP A 57 -22.08 18.59 17.94
CA ASP A 57 -22.64 18.19 19.23
C ASP A 57 -22.09 16.84 19.71
N LYS A 58 -21.72 15.94 18.78
CA LYS A 58 -21.04 14.69 19.10
C LYS A 58 -19.52 14.88 19.15
N LEU A 59 -18.96 15.49 18.12
CA LEU A 59 -17.51 15.63 17.96
C LEU A 59 -16.87 16.46 19.08
N LEU A 60 -17.51 17.55 19.50
CA LEU A 60 -16.97 18.46 20.53
C LEU A 60 -17.45 18.12 21.95
N LYS A 61 -18.09 16.97 22.15
CA LYS A 61 -18.52 16.47 23.48
C LYS A 61 -17.94 15.10 23.83
N CYS A 62 -17.12 14.51 22.97
CA CYS A 62 -16.49 13.21 23.21
C CYS A 62 -15.15 13.31 23.96
N GLN A 63 -14.75 14.49 24.43
CA GLN A 63 -13.56 14.70 25.25
C GLN A 63 -13.91 14.53 26.73
N LYS A 64 -13.72 13.31 27.27
CA LYS A 64 -13.99 12.97 28.68
C LYS A 64 -12.68 12.67 29.39
N LEU A 65 -12.34 13.49 30.40
CA LEU A 65 -11.10 13.37 31.15
C LEU A 65 -11.27 12.36 32.29
N GLU A 66 -10.41 11.36 32.32
CA GLU A 66 -10.39 10.37 33.38
C GLU A 66 -9.88 10.97 34.68
N SER A 67 -9.00 11.98 34.63
CA SER A 67 -8.51 12.63 35.85
C SER A 67 -9.65 13.32 36.61
N GLU A 68 -10.51 14.03 35.89
CA GLU A 68 -11.66 14.73 36.48
C GLU A 68 -12.63 13.69 37.07
N ARG A 69 -12.87 12.59 36.34
CA ARG A 69 -13.76 11.51 36.78
C ARG A 69 -13.25 10.77 38.02
N VAL A 70 -11.93 10.53 38.12
CA VAL A 70 -11.34 9.68 39.16
C VAL A 70 -10.80 10.47 40.34
N PHE A 71 -10.14 11.61 40.09
CA PHE A 71 -9.52 12.44 41.13
C PHE A 71 -10.37 13.65 41.55
N GLY A 72 -11.44 13.97 40.80
CA GLY A 72 -12.22 15.19 41.03
C GLY A 72 -11.51 16.47 40.58
N GLU A 73 -10.32 16.35 39.99
CA GLU A 73 -9.51 17.47 39.51
C GLU A 73 -8.99 17.19 38.09
N THR A 74 -8.83 18.25 37.32
CA THR A 74 -8.38 18.17 35.93
C THR A 74 -6.86 18.17 35.85
N ALA A 75 -6.27 17.12 35.28
CA ALA A 75 -4.95 17.15 34.71
C ALA A 75 -5.06 17.84 33.34
N HIS A 76 -4.70 19.12 33.29
CA HIS A 76 -4.94 19.99 32.14
C HIS A 76 -4.51 19.38 30.78
N ASP A 77 -3.33 18.78 30.72
CA ASP A 77 -2.78 18.22 29.48
C ASP A 77 -3.44 16.89 29.04
N GLU A 78 -4.32 16.30 29.86
CA GLU A 78 -5.14 15.17 29.44
C GLU A 78 -6.09 15.55 28.28
N MET A 79 -6.59 16.80 28.25
CA MET A 79 -7.39 17.31 27.14
C MET A 79 -6.61 17.29 25.83
N LEU A 80 -5.34 17.71 25.86
CA LEU A 80 -4.43 17.64 24.71
C LEU A 80 -4.21 16.18 24.29
N PHE A 81 -3.95 15.30 25.26
CA PHE A 81 -3.77 13.87 25.01
C PHE A 81 -5.00 13.25 24.34
N ILE A 82 -6.22 13.58 24.75
CA ILE A 82 -7.44 13.08 24.10
C ILE A 82 -7.58 13.66 22.69
N THR A 83 -7.46 14.97 22.55
CA THR A 83 -7.70 15.68 21.28
C THR A 83 -6.72 15.24 20.19
N ILE A 84 -5.45 15.05 20.53
CA ILE A 84 -4.44 14.59 19.56
C ILE A 84 -4.74 13.16 19.07
N HIS A 85 -5.16 12.25 19.95
CA HIS A 85 -5.52 10.88 19.53
C HIS A 85 -6.81 10.87 18.71
N GLN A 86 -7.81 11.68 19.06
CA GLN A 86 -9.05 11.80 18.28
C GLN A 86 -8.79 12.33 16.87
N THR A 87 -7.90 13.31 16.72
CA THR A 87 -7.52 13.84 15.39
C THR A 87 -6.74 12.81 14.56
N TYR A 88 -5.84 12.02 15.17
CA TYR A 88 -5.22 10.87 14.50
C TYR A 88 -6.29 9.88 13.99
N GLU A 89 -7.26 9.51 14.82
CA GLU A 89 -8.29 8.54 14.45
C GLU A 89 -9.25 9.07 13.35
N LEU A 90 -9.52 10.38 13.31
CA LEU A 90 -10.26 11.00 12.19
C LEU A 90 -9.47 10.91 10.88
N TRP A 91 -8.16 11.17 10.92
CA TRP A 91 -7.31 11.05 9.74
C TRP A 91 -7.10 9.60 9.31
N PHE A 92 -6.99 8.64 10.23
CA PHE A 92 -6.97 7.21 9.89
C PHE A 92 -8.26 6.81 9.19
N LYS A 93 -9.42 7.28 9.65
CA LYS A 93 -10.69 7.06 8.98
C LYS A 93 -10.70 7.60 7.55
N GLN A 94 -10.19 8.82 7.35
CA GLN A 94 -10.07 9.41 6.00
C GLN A 94 -9.14 8.58 5.11
N ILE A 95 -7.95 8.20 5.61
CA ILE A 95 -7.01 7.36 4.85
C ILE A 95 -7.65 6.03 4.47
N LEU A 96 -8.34 5.37 5.40
CA LEU A 96 -9.03 4.11 5.14
C LEU A 96 -10.12 4.27 4.07
N PHE A 97 -10.86 5.37 4.10
CA PHE A 97 -11.88 5.68 3.11
C PHE A 97 -11.29 5.83 1.70
N GLU A 98 -10.18 6.57 1.56
CA GLU A 98 -9.47 6.69 0.28
C GLU A 98 -8.88 5.35 -0.18
N LEU A 99 -8.27 4.60 0.76
CA LEU A 99 -7.58 3.35 0.48
C LEU A 99 -8.56 2.26 0.04
N ASP A 100 -9.72 2.14 0.68
CA ASP A 100 -10.74 1.17 0.27
C ASP A 100 -11.30 1.48 -1.12
N ASP A 101 -11.41 2.75 -1.48
CA ASP A 101 -11.82 3.16 -2.81
C ASP A 101 -10.72 2.88 -3.87
N VAL A 102 -9.45 3.14 -3.56
CA VAL A 102 -8.33 2.71 -4.42
C VAL A 102 -8.32 1.20 -4.61
N ARG A 103 -8.49 0.42 -3.52
CA ARG A 103 -8.53 -1.04 -3.57
C ARG A 103 -9.71 -1.56 -4.40
N SER A 104 -10.88 -0.94 -4.28
CA SER A 104 -12.07 -1.33 -5.06
C SER A 104 -11.82 -1.17 -6.56
N LEU A 105 -11.16 -0.09 -6.98
CA LEU A 105 -10.81 0.15 -8.38
C LEU A 105 -9.88 -0.93 -8.95
N PHE A 106 -8.94 -1.44 -8.15
CA PHE A 106 -8.01 -2.50 -8.57
C PHE A 106 -8.58 -3.93 -8.46
N SER A 107 -9.69 -4.11 -7.76
CA SER A 107 -10.39 -5.40 -7.67
C SER A 107 -11.08 -5.79 -8.97
N ALA A 108 -11.35 -4.83 -9.86
CA ALA A 108 -11.87 -5.08 -11.19
C ALA A 108 -10.85 -5.84 -12.07
N GLU A 109 -11.36 -6.65 -12.98
CA GLU A 109 -10.54 -7.38 -13.97
C GLU A 109 -9.80 -6.43 -14.91
N TYR A 110 -10.47 -5.32 -15.26
CA TYR A 110 -9.93 -4.24 -16.07
C TYR A 110 -10.03 -2.90 -15.33
N LEU A 111 -8.95 -2.12 -15.34
CA LEU A 111 -8.96 -0.74 -14.86
C LEU A 111 -8.86 0.19 -16.06
N GLU A 112 -9.91 0.98 -16.27
CA GLU A 112 -9.89 2.03 -17.28
C GLU A 112 -8.83 3.09 -16.94
N GLU A 113 -8.00 3.47 -17.90
CA GLU A 113 -6.87 4.38 -17.66
C GLU A 113 -7.29 5.74 -17.12
N GLN A 114 -8.49 6.21 -17.48
CA GLN A 114 -9.05 7.44 -16.92
C GLN A 114 -9.20 7.41 -15.39
N LEU A 115 -9.32 6.22 -14.80
CA LEU A 115 -9.39 6.04 -13.35
C LEU A 115 -8.00 6.06 -12.69
N MET A 116 -6.91 5.92 -13.45
CA MET A 116 -5.54 6.01 -12.89
C MET A 116 -5.26 7.39 -12.30
N LEU A 117 -5.72 8.47 -12.93
CA LEU A 117 -5.58 9.82 -12.39
C LEU A 117 -6.26 9.94 -11.01
N LYS A 118 -7.43 9.30 -10.87
CA LYS A 118 -8.17 9.25 -9.62
C LYS A 118 -7.41 8.44 -8.55
N VAL A 119 -6.83 7.28 -8.88
CA VAL A 119 -6.06 6.53 -7.87
C VAL A 119 -4.81 7.30 -7.45
N VAL A 120 -4.10 7.93 -8.39
CA VAL A 120 -2.93 8.76 -8.10
C VAL A 120 -3.31 9.92 -7.19
N ALA A 121 -4.40 10.65 -7.50
CA ALA A 121 -4.87 11.76 -6.67
C ALA A 121 -5.21 11.34 -5.23
N ARG A 122 -5.78 10.13 -5.05
CA ARG A 122 -6.12 9.60 -3.73
C ARG A 122 -4.88 9.15 -2.95
N LEU A 123 -3.94 8.48 -3.61
CA LEU A 123 -2.66 8.10 -2.99
C LEU A 123 -1.83 9.34 -2.61
N ASP A 124 -1.88 10.39 -3.43
CA ASP A 124 -1.25 11.68 -3.13
C ASP A 124 -1.90 12.33 -1.90
N ARG A 125 -3.24 12.34 -1.83
CA ARG A 125 -3.98 12.78 -0.64
C ARG A 125 -3.63 11.98 0.62
N ILE A 126 -3.53 10.65 0.53
CA ILE A 126 -3.09 9.81 1.65
C ILE A 126 -1.69 10.23 2.12
N ASN A 127 -0.77 10.48 1.19
CA ASN A 127 0.58 10.96 1.53
C ASN A 127 0.57 12.34 2.21
N GLU A 128 -0.25 13.29 1.75
CA GLU A 128 -0.38 14.59 2.42
C GLU A 128 -0.95 14.46 3.84
N ILE A 129 -1.93 13.58 4.05
CA ILE A 129 -2.44 13.29 5.40
C ILE A 129 -1.34 12.67 6.26
N LEU A 130 -0.58 11.69 5.75
CA LEU A 130 0.51 11.08 6.50
C LEU A 130 1.62 12.09 6.86
N LYS A 131 1.95 13.04 5.98
CA LYS A 131 2.87 14.14 6.30
C LYS A 131 2.35 15.00 7.45
N LEU A 132 1.05 15.33 7.44
CA LEU A 132 0.42 16.04 8.54
C LEU A 132 0.51 15.24 9.84
N LEU A 133 0.23 13.93 9.80
CA LEU A 133 0.35 13.04 10.97
C LEU A 133 1.77 13.01 11.55
N VAL A 134 2.80 13.04 10.70
CA VAL A 134 4.20 13.13 11.13
C VAL A 134 4.47 14.47 11.82
N GLN A 135 3.98 15.58 11.26
CA GLN A 135 4.17 16.93 11.82
C GLN A 135 3.37 17.15 13.12
N GLN A 136 2.17 16.57 13.22
CA GLN A 136 1.28 16.72 14.37
C GLN A 136 1.91 16.21 15.67
N MET A 137 2.91 15.32 15.60
CA MET A 137 3.66 14.84 16.77
C MET A 137 4.30 15.98 17.58
N ALA A 138 4.68 17.09 16.92
CA ALA A 138 5.24 18.26 17.59
C ALA A 138 4.26 18.90 18.60
N ILE A 139 2.94 18.73 18.42
CA ILE A 139 1.92 19.28 19.32
C ILE A 139 1.90 18.51 20.63
N ILE A 140 1.86 17.17 20.61
CA ILE A 140 1.87 16.38 21.86
C ILE A 140 3.22 16.47 22.58
N GLU A 141 4.30 16.76 21.85
CA GLU A 141 5.63 16.98 22.42
C GLU A 141 5.74 18.26 23.28
N THR A 142 4.75 19.15 23.26
CA THR A 142 4.70 20.31 24.16
C THR A 142 4.28 19.94 25.58
N MET A 143 3.66 18.77 25.77
CA MET A 143 3.34 18.23 27.11
C MET A 143 4.62 17.77 27.80
N THR A 144 4.81 18.13 29.06
CA THR A 144 5.99 17.70 29.82
C THR A 144 5.82 16.27 30.36
N PRO A 145 6.90 15.50 30.56
CA PRO A 145 6.80 14.19 31.20
C PRO A 145 6.19 14.26 32.62
N LEU A 146 6.42 15.35 33.36
CA LEU A 146 5.85 15.54 34.69
C LEU A 146 4.33 15.75 34.64
N ASP A 147 3.84 16.51 33.67
CA ASP A 147 2.40 16.70 33.46
C ASP A 147 1.73 15.41 32.98
N PHE A 148 2.38 14.66 32.09
CA PHE A 148 1.90 13.35 31.66
C PHE A 148 1.75 12.36 32.84
N LEU A 149 2.68 12.39 33.80
CA LEU A 149 2.61 11.52 34.99
C LEU A 149 1.40 11.81 35.89
N LYS A 150 0.78 13.00 35.81
CA LYS A 150 -0.42 13.34 36.60
C LYS A 150 -1.62 12.47 36.25
N PHE A 151 -1.72 11.99 35.00
CA PHE A 151 -2.86 11.20 34.53
C PHE A 151 -2.50 9.85 33.90
N ARG A 152 -1.21 9.57 33.63
CA ARG A 152 -0.75 8.30 33.01
C ARG A 152 -1.34 7.04 33.65
N ASN A 153 -1.45 7.00 34.98
CA ASN A 153 -1.90 5.81 35.70
C ASN A 153 -3.40 5.51 35.48
N LEU A 154 -4.16 6.47 34.97
CA LEU A 154 -5.58 6.31 34.62
C LEU A 154 -5.77 5.63 33.26
N LEU A 155 -4.72 5.60 32.43
CA LEU A 155 -4.80 5.07 31.08
C LEU A 155 -4.66 3.55 31.02
N ALA A 156 -4.21 2.87 32.09
CA ALA A 156 -4.07 1.42 32.07
C ALA A 156 -5.46 0.72 32.16
N PRO A 157 -5.71 -0.35 31.39
CA PRO A 157 -4.82 -1.07 30.48
C PRO A 157 -4.81 -0.56 29.03
N ALA A 158 -5.44 0.58 28.76
CA ALA A 158 -5.57 1.12 27.42
C ALA A 158 -4.21 1.47 26.79
N SER A 159 -4.09 1.21 25.49
CA SER A 159 -2.89 1.54 24.71
C SER A 159 -3.15 1.63 23.22
N GLY A 160 -2.21 2.25 22.48
CA GLY A 160 -2.24 2.30 21.02
C GLY A 160 -2.24 0.94 20.32
N PHE A 161 -1.97 -0.17 21.02
CA PHE A 161 -2.20 -1.51 20.48
C PHE A 161 -3.66 -1.77 20.09
N GLN A 162 -4.58 -1.05 20.73
CA GLN A 162 -6.02 -1.15 20.55
C GLN A 162 -6.56 -0.21 19.46
N SER A 163 -5.70 0.56 18.77
CA SER A 163 -6.14 1.34 17.61
C SER A 163 -6.45 0.40 16.45
N VAL A 164 -7.73 0.07 16.31
CA VAL A 164 -8.23 -0.80 15.24
C VAL A 164 -7.95 -0.19 13.88
N GLN A 165 -8.18 1.11 13.70
CA GLN A 165 -7.98 1.76 12.41
C GLN A 165 -6.51 1.73 11.97
N PHE A 166 -5.56 1.87 12.90
CA PHE A 166 -4.13 1.70 12.58
C PHE A 166 -3.81 0.28 12.10
N ARG A 167 -4.44 -0.75 12.68
CA ARG A 167 -4.28 -2.15 12.22
C ARG A 167 -4.94 -2.40 10.88
N LEU A 168 -6.14 -1.86 10.66
CA LEU A 168 -6.82 -1.92 9.36
C LEU A 168 -5.97 -1.25 8.28
N LEU A 169 -5.35 -0.10 8.57
CA LEU A 169 -4.48 0.61 7.64
C LEU A 169 -3.29 -0.27 7.24
N GLU A 170 -2.55 -0.79 8.23
CA GLU A 170 -1.43 -1.69 7.98
C GLU A 170 -1.86 -2.91 7.15
N ASN A 171 -2.95 -3.58 7.52
CA ASN A 171 -3.43 -4.78 6.84
C ASN A 171 -3.89 -4.49 5.40
N LYS A 172 -4.65 -3.41 5.18
CA LYS A 172 -5.16 -3.03 3.84
C LYS A 172 -4.07 -2.53 2.89
N LEU A 173 -3.01 -1.91 3.41
CA LEU A 173 -1.78 -1.65 2.64
C LEU A 173 -1.10 -2.98 2.27
N GLY A 174 -1.16 -3.95 3.18
CA GLY A 174 -0.76 -5.33 2.93
C GLY A 174 0.19 -5.91 3.98
N MET A 175 0.33 -5.34 5.18
CA MET A 175 1.23 -5.86 6.21
C MET A 175 0.93 -7.33 6.51
N LEU A 176 1.94 -8.19 6.42
CA LEU A 176 1.77 -9.62 6.63
C LEU A 176 1.80 -9.95 8.14
N PRO A 177 0.86 -10.77 8.65
CA PRO A 177 0.78 -11.06 10.09
C PRO A 177 2.07 -11.61 10.69
N HIS A 178 2.77 -12.50 9.97
CA HIS A 178 4.01 -13.13 10.44
C HIS A 178 5.22 -12.17 10.49
N ARG A 179 5.18 -11.01 9.83
CA ARG A 179 6.23 -9.98 9.92
C ARG A 179 6.08 -9.10 11.16
N ARG A 180 4.92 -9.17 11.83
CA ARG A 180 4.65 -8.39 13.04
C ARG A 180 5.41 -9.00 14.21
N ARG A 181 6.03 -8.13 15.01
CA ARG A 181 6.74 -8.54 16.23
C ARG A 181 5.75 -8.81 17.34
N THR A 182 5.91 -9.93 18.03
CA THR A 182 5.17 -10.28 19.24
C THR A 182 6.00 -9.90 20.46
N TYR A 183 5.35 -9.42 21.53
CA TYR A 183 6.02 -9.15 22.79
C TYR A 183 5.46 -10.06 23.88
N GLN A 184 6.34 -10.76 24.62
CA GLN A 184 5.93 -11.75 25.64
C GLN A 184 4.91 -12.79 25.13
N ARG A 185 5.06 -13.23 23.88
CA ARG A 185 4.12 -14.14 23.18
C ARG A 185 2.70 -13.58 22.97
N LYS A 186 2.47 -12.31 23.29
CA LYS A 186 1.25 -11.59 22.95
C LYS A 186 1.48 -10.78 21.68
N GLY A 187 0.59 -10.95 20.71
CA GLY A 187 0.49 -10.16 19.51
C GLY A 187 -0.46 -8.98 19.68
N TYR A 188 -0.64 -8.22 18.62
CA TYR A 188 -1.55 -7.08 18.61
C TYR A 188 -3.03 -7.49 18.75
N LYS A 189 -3.38 -8.72 18.34
CA LYS A 189 -4.75 -9.27 18.42
C LYS A 189 -5.22 -9.49 19.86
N ASP A 190 -4.30 -9.77 20.79
CA ASP A 190 -4.62 -10.03 22.20
C ASP A 190 -5.14 -8.78 22.94
N ALA A 191 -5.00 -7.60 22.35
CA ALA A 191 -5.45 -6.33 22.91
C ALA A 191 -6.88 -5.95 22.47
N LEU A 192 -7.46 -6.67 21.49
CA LEU A 192 -8.70 -6.33 20.82
C LEU A 192 -9.90 -7.07 21.42
N ASN A 193 -11.08 -6.44 21.39
CA ASN A 193 -12.33 -7.12 21.73
C ASN A 193 -12.82 -8.01 20.56
N PRO A 194 -13.82 -8.90 20.76
CA PRO A 194 -14.27 -9.83 19.72
C PRO A 194 -14.74 -9.18 18.41
N GLU A 195 -15.43 -8.05 18.47
CA GLU A 195 -15.92 -7.34 17.27
C GLU A 195 -14.78 -6.68 16.49
N GLU A 196 -13.83 -6.08 17.23
CA GLU A 196 -12.62 -5.49 16.65
C GLU A 196 -11.72 -6.55 16.02
N LEU A 197 -11.57 -7.69 16.70
CA LEU A 197 -10.79 -8.82 16.20
C LEU A 197 -11.36 -9.31 14.87
N LYS A 198 -12.69 -9.47 14.77
CA LYS A 198 -13.37 -9.88 13.53
C LYS A 198 -13.11 -8.91 12.38
N LEU A 199 -13.14 -7.60 12.64
CA LEU A 199 -12.83 -6.57 11.64
C LEU A 199 -11.38 -6.68 11.14
N VAL A 200 -10.44 -6.84 12.08
CA VAL A 200 -9.02 -6.97 11.78
C VAL A 200 -8.74 -8.25 11.00
N GLU A 201 -9.28 -9.39 11.42
CA GLU A 201 -9.09 -10.68 10.74
C GLU A 201 -9.67 -10.67 9.33
N LYS A 202 -10.83 -10.03 9.14
CA LYS A 202 -11.38 -9.81 7.81
C LYS A 202 -10.37 -9.05 6.93
N SER A 203 -9.79 -7.96 7.44
CA SER A 203 -8.84 -7.15 6.68
C SER A 203 -7.53 -7.88 6.31
N GLU A 204 -7.14 -8.92 7.06
CA GLU A 204 -5.97 -9.75 6.73
C GLU A 204 -6.21 -10.68 5.53
N GLN A 205 -7.48 -10.97 5.22
CA GLN A 205 -7.87 -11.89 4.14
C GLN A 205 -8.23 -11.18 2.83
N GLU A 206 -8.52 -9.88 2.88
CA GLU A 206 -8.86 -9.12 1.69
C GLU A 206 -7.63 -8.91 0.78
N ASP A 207 -7.86 -8.83 -0.54
CA ASP A 207 -6.78 -8.62 -1.51
C ASP A 207 -6.02 -7.31 -1.24
N SER A 208 -4.69 -7.37 -1.43
CA SER A 208 -3.77 -6.24 -1.29
C SER A 208 -3.51 -5.57 -2.64
N LEU A 209 -2.89 -4.38 -2.61
CA LEU A 209 -2.64 -3.53 -3.80
C LEU A 209 -1.63 -4.07 -4.82
N PHE A 210 -1.23 -5.34 -4.76
CA PHE A 210 -0.12 -5.86 -5.57
C PHE A 210 -0.54 -6.56 -6.88
N ARG A 211 -1.76 -7.13 -6.95
CA ARG A 211 -2.18 -7.99 -8.07
C ARG A 211 -2.17 -7.27 -9.43
N TRP A 212 -2.38 -5.95 -9.46
CA TRP A 212 -2.45 -5.20 -10.71
C TRP A 212 -1.12 -5.16 -11.48
N LEU A 213 0.03 -5.27 -10.80
CA LEU A 213 1.36 -5.24 -11.43
C LEU A 213 1.58 -6.43 -12.37
N GLU A 214 0.94 -7.57 -12.11
CA GLU A 214 1.02 -8.76 -12.96
C GLU A 214 0.36 -8.56 -14.33
N ARG A 215 -0.49 -7.54 -14.44
CA ARG A 215 -1.27 -7.17 -15.63
C ARG A 215 -0.66 -5.97 -16.37
N THR A 216 0.58 -5.59 -16.05
CA THR A 216 1.25 -4.46 -16.70
C THR A 216 1.36 -4.69 -18.22
N PRO A 217 0.85 -3.77 -19.07
CA PRO A 217 0.93 -3.90 -20.52
C PRO A 217 2.37 -4.03 -21.00
N GLY A 218 2.62 -4.97 -21.92
CA GLY A 218 3.95 -5.24 -22.49
C GLY A 218 4.64 -6.46 -21.89
N LEU A 219 4.20 -6.98 -20.74
CA LEU A 219 4.66 -8.26 -20.20
C LEU A 219 4.16 -9.47 -21.01
N ASP A 220 3.09 -9.29 -21.78
CA ASP A 220 2.42 -10.28 -22.60
C ASP A 220 2.80 -10.19 -24.10
N ASP A 221 3.61 -9.20 -24.48
CA ASP A 221 4.07 -9.05 -25.86
C ASP A 221 5.25 -10.00 -26.13
N GLU A 222 4.97 -11.14 -26.78
CA GLU A 222 5.98 -12.12 -27.20
C GLU A 222 7.06 -11.56 -28.12
N THR A 223 6.76 -10.49 -28.87
CA THR A 223 7.74 -9.85 -29.75
C THR A 223 8.70 -8.95 -28.97
N PHE A 224 8.16 -8.20 -28.01
CA PHE A 224 8.96 -7.38 -27.10
C PHE A 224 9.75 -8.26 -26.14
N ASN A 225 9.14 -9.33 -25.61
CA ASN A 225 9.71 -10.30 -24.68
C ASN A 225 10.65 -9.63 -23.67
N PHE A 226 10.10 -8.65 -22.95
CA PHE A 226 10.83 -7.75 -22.07
C PHE A 226 11.85 -8.49 -21.20
N TRP A 227 11.42 -9.57 -20.57
CA TRP A 227 12.21 -10.28 -19.56
C TRP A 227 13.42 -11.01 -20.15
N GLU A 228 13.22 -11.78 -21.21
CA GLU A 228 14.32 -12.52 -21.84
C GLU A 228 15.30 -11.59 -22.56
N ARG A 229 14.80 -10.49 -23.17
CA ARG A 229 15.67 -9.47 -23.75
C ARG A 229 16.49 -8.74 -22.69
N LEU A 230 15.89 -8.38 -21.56
CA LEU A 230 16.61 -7.75 -20.46
C LEU A 230 17.71 -8.67 -19.91
N LYS A 231 17.39 -9.96 -19.68
CA LYS A 231 18.38 -10.98 -19.29
C LYS A 231 19.55 -11.05 -20.27
N ALA A 232 19.27 -11.14 -21.57
CA ALA A 232 20.27 -11.21 -22.62
C ALA A 232 21.16 -9.96 -22.66
N ASN A 233 20.56 -8.77 -22.56
CA ASN A 233 21.28 -7.50 -22.57
C ASN A 233 22.18 -7.34 -21.35
N VAL A 234 21.70 -7.68 -20.14
CA VAL A 234 22.52 -7.66 -18.92
C VAL A 234 23.67 -8.66 -19.01
N ALA A 235 23.44 -9.85 -19.55
CA ALA A 235 24.50 -10.84 -19.75
C ALA A 235 25.56 -10.35 -20.76
N ALA A 236 25.14 -9.71 -21.85
CA ALA A 236 26.04 -9.12 -22.84
C ALA A 236 26.87 -7.98 -22.25
N ASP A 237 26.24 -7.07 -21.50
CA ASP A 237 26.93 -5.96 -20.84
C ASP A 237 27.90 -6.45 -19.75
N THR A 238 27.52 -7.48 -18.98
CA THR A 238 28.42 -8.14 -18.02
C THR A 238 29.69 -8.63 -18.72
N LYS A 239 29.55 -9.36 -19.83
CA LYS A 239 30.70 -9.87 -20.61
C LYS A 239 31.57 -8.73 -21.13
N ARG A 240 30.95 -7.65 -21.66
CA ARG A 240 31.66 -6.46 -22.13
C ARG A 240 32.48 -5.81 -21.01
N ARG A 241 31.87 -5.60 -19.84
CA ARG A 241 32.53 -4.98 -18.66
C ARG A 241 33.65 -5.84 -18.10
N LEU A 242 33.53 -7.17 -18.14
CA LEU A 242 34.63 -8.07 -17.77
C LEU A 242 35.81 -7.96 -18.75
N ALA A 243 35.56 -7.96 -20.05
CA ALA A 243 36.60 -7.78 -21.06
C ALA A 243 37.27 -6.38 -20.99
N GLU A 244 36.53 -5.34 -20.60
CA GLU A 244 37.08 -4.02 -20.32
C GLU A 244 37.93 -4.02 -19.04
N ALA A 245 37.49 -4.72 -17.99
CA ALA A 245 38.23 -4.85 -16.73
C ALA A 245 39.57 -5.56 -16.91
N GLU A 246 39.63 -6.58 -17.77
CA GLU A 246 40.88 -7.30 -18.10
C GLU A 246 41.95 -6.39 -18.72
N LYS A 247 41.53 -5.33 -19.43
CA LYS A 247 42.44 -4.35 -20.04
C LYS A 247 42.99 -3.32 -19.05
N LEU A 248 42.47 -3.28 -17.83
CA LEU A 248 42.94 -2.35 -16.80
C LEU A 248 44.33 -2.75 -16.26
N PRO A 249 45.08 -1.77 -15.71
CA PRO A 249 46.29 -2.05 -14.94
C PRO A 249 46.02 -3.04 -13.80
N GLU A 250 47.03 -3.85 -13.47
CA GLU A 250 46.94 -4.92 -12.46
C GLU A 250 46.41 -4.42 -11.11
N THR A 251 46.76 -3.18 -10.73
CA THR A 251 46.32 -2.51 -9.50
C THR A 251 44.80 -2.37 -9.37
N HIS A 252 44.06 -2.30 -10.48
CA HIS A 252 42.61 -2.08 -10.49
C HIS A 252 41.81 -3.22 -11.11
N ARG A 253 42.45 -4.09 -11.90
CA ARG A 253 41.81 -5.22 -12.61
C ARG A 253 40.98 -6.09 -11.68
N GLN A 254 41.59 -6.63 -10.62
CA GLN A 254 40.91 -7.60 -9.76
C GLN A 254 39.69 -7.00 -9.08
N LYS A 255 39.82 -5.78 -8.54
CA LYS A 255 38.72 -5.06 -7.89
C LYS A 255 37.55 -4.82 -8.85
N GLN A 256 37.85 -4.48 -10.11
CA GLN A 256 36.81 -4.26 -11.11
C GLN A 256 36.11 -5.57 -11.51
N ILE A 257 36.87 -6.66 -11.70
CA ILE A 257 36.30 -8.00 -11.98
C ILE A 257 35.39 -8.45 -10.84
N ASP A 258 35.84 -8.31 -9.59
CA ASP A 258 35.04 -8.70 -8.42
C ASP A 258 33.74 -7.89 -8.32
N SER A 259 33.81 -6.58 -8.56
CA SER A 259 32.63 -5.71 -8.58
C SER A 259 31.61 -6.12 -9.66
N VAL A 260 32.06 -6.39 -10.88
CA VAL A 260 31.18 -6.85 -11.97
C VAL A 260 30.57 -8.21 -11.65
N ASN A 261 31.35 -9.13 -11.09
CA ASN A 261 30.87 -10.45 -10.69
C ASN A 261 29.85 -10.38 -9.54
N GLU A 262 30.05 -9.50 -8.57
CA GLU A 262 29.09 -9.29 -7.48
C GLU A 262 27.74 -8.75 -8.01
N GLU A 263 27.79 -7.77 -8.91
CA GLU A 263 26.61 -7.22 -9.57
C GLU A 263 25.88 -8.30 -10.39
N HIS A 264 26.63 -9.09 -11.17
CA HIS A 264 26.06 -10.21 -11.93
C HIS A 264 25.35 -11.23 -11.04
N ARG A 265 25.94 -11.59 -9.88
CA ARG A 265 25.28 -12.48 -8.90
C ARG A 265 23.99 -11.89 -8.36
N LYS A 266 23.92 -10.57 -8.12
CA LYS A 266 22.68 -9.90 -7.71
C LYS A 266 21.62 -10.05 -8.79
N PHE A 267 21.93 -9.76 -10.06
CA PHE A 267 21.00 -9.96 -11.17
C PHE A 267 20.55 -11.42 -11.33
N GLN A 268 21.44 -12.40 -11.17
CA GLN A 268 21.07 -13.82 -11.19
C GLN A 268 20.03 -14.18 -10.13
N SER A 269 20.12 -13.60 -8.93
CA SER A 269 19.14 -13.82 -7.86
C SER A 269 17.72 -13.30 -8.16
N MET A 270 17.59 -12.49 -9.22
CA MET A 270 16.34 -11.96 -9.72
C MET A 270 15.89 -12.71 -10.99
N PHE A 271 16.81 -13.04 -11.90
CA PHE A 271 16.50 -13.68 -13.18
C PHE A 271 16.23 -15.19 -13.09
N ASP A 272 16.77 -15.88 -12.09
CA ASP A 272 16.55 -17.29 -11.85
C ASP A 272 15.26 -17.51 -11.04
N ASP A 273 14.28 -18.18 -11.66
CA ASP A 273 12.97 -18.45 -11.06
C ASP A 273 13.06 -19.22 -9.74
N LYS A 274 13.96 -20.21 -9.64
CA LYS A 274 14.12 -21.04 -8.44
C LYS A 274 14.72 -20.24 -7.30
N LEU A 275 15.72 -19.40 -7.60
CA LEU A 275 16.31 -18.50 -6.59
C LEU A 275 15.29 -17.46 -6.14
N TYR A 276 14.51 -16.90 -7.07
CA TYR A 276 13.47 -15.93 -6.75
C TYR A 276 12.38 -16.56 -5.86
N GLU A 277 11.87 -17.74 -6.21
CA GLU A 277 10.91 -18.49 -5.39
C GLU A 277 11.45 -18.80 -3.99
N LYS A 278 12.74 -19.16 -3.88
CA LYS A 278 13.38 -19.39 -2.58
C LYS A 278 13.39 -18.11 -1.73
N ARG A 279 13.69 -16.95 -2.33
CA ARG A 279 13.65 -15.65 -1.65
C ARG A 279 12.23 -15.27 -1.24
N GLN A 280 11.23 -15.58 -2.06
CA GLN A 280 9.83 -15.34 -1.75
C GLN A 280 9.36 -16.21 -0.58
N LYS A 281 9.65 -17.52 -0.60
CA LYS A 281 9.35 -18.45 0.51
C LYS A 281 10.09 -18.09 1.80
N GLY A 282 11.31 -17.54 1.68
CA GLY A 282 12.10 -17.01 2.80
C GLY A 282 11.60 -15.67 3.35
N GLY A 283 10.58 -15.06 2.74
CA GLY A 283 10.03 -13.77 3.16
C GLY A 283 10.89 -12.56 2.80
N ASN A 284 11.97 -12.74 2.02
CA ASN A 284 12.87 -11.65 1.59
C ASN A 284 12.28 -10.79 0.49
N VAL A 285 11.36 -11.35 -0.29
CA VAL A 285 10.64 -10.67 -1.38
C VAL A 285 9.18 -11.03 -1.27
N ARG A 286 8.29 -10.08 -1.55
CA ARG A 286 6.84 -10.26 -1.47
C ARG A 286 6.19 -10.36 -2.84
N LEU A 287 6.57 -9.47 -3.76
CA LEU A 287 6.05 -9.43 -5.13
C LEU A 287 6.21 -10.80 -5.79
N SER A 288 5.18 -11.25 -6.50
CA SER A 288 5.34 -12.36 -7.42
C SER A 288 6.40 -12.00 -8.47
N HIS A 289 7.00 -13.02 -9.07
CA HIS A 289 8.03 -12.78 -10.07
C HIS A 289 7.49 -11.91 -11.23
N ARG A 290 6.25 -12.18 -11.66
CA ARG A 290 5.57 -11.39 -12.70
C ARG A 290 5.25 -9.95 -12.26
N ALA A 291 4.81 -9.74 -11.03
CA ALA A 291 4.57 -8.39 -10.51
C ALA A 291 5.87 -7.56 -10.43
N MET A 292 6.98 -8.21 -10.07
CA MET A 292 8.31 -7.60 -10.05
C MET A 292 8.76 -7.18 -11.45
N GLN A 293 8.56 -8.04 -12.46
CA GLN A 293 8.80 -7.71 -13.87
C GLN A 293 7.97 -6.50 -14.33
N GLY A 294 6.68 -6.45 -13.95
CA GLY A 294 5.80 -5.32 -14.27
C GLY A 294 6.27 -4.01 -13.64
N ALA A 295 6.65 -4.05 -12.37
CA ALA A 295 7.21 -2.88 -11.68
C ALA A 295 8.50 -2.38 -12.35
N LEU A 296 9.42 -3.29 -12.73
CA LEU A 296 10.63 -2.91 -13.48
C LEU A 296 10.31 -2.32 -14.85
N LEU A 297 9.36 -2.89 -15.58
CA LEU A 297 8.91 -2.37 -16.87
C LEU A 297 8.40 -0.93 -16.70
N ILE A 298 7.54 -0.67 -15.71
CA ILE A 298 7.06 0.67 -15.39
C ILE A 298 8.24 1.62 -15.06
N MET A 299 9.21 1.18 -14.25
CA MET A 299 10.36 2.00 -13.86
C MET A 299 11.29 2.34 -15.02
N PHE A 300 11.54 1.38 -15.93
CA PHE A 300 12.43 1.56 -17.07
C PHE A 300 11.80 2.41 -18.17
N TYR A 301 10.51 2.21 -18.45
CA TYR A 301 9.80 2.92 -19.51
C TYR A 301 8.91 4.04 -18.97
N ARG A 302 9.23 4.58 -17.79
CA ARG A 302 8.48 5.65 -17.12
C ARG A 302 8.29 6.92 -17.95
N ASP A 303 9.10 7.13 -18.97
CA ASP A 303 9.01 8.30 -19.85
C ASP A 303 7.95 8.10 -20.96
N GLN A 304 7.45 6.87 -21.16
CA GLN A 304 6.34 6.61 -22.08
C GLN A 304 5.01 7.13 -21.50
N PRO A 305 4.14 7.82 -22.28
CA PRO A 305 2.93 8.46 -21.75
C PRO A 305 2.05 7.57 -20.87
N ARG A 306 1.78 6.33 -21.29
CA ARG A 306 0.95 5.39 -20.50
C ARG A 306 1.62 4.87 -19.23
N MET A 307 2.93 5.07 -19.07
CA MET A 307 3.68 4.67 -17.88
C MET A 307 3.84 5.80 -16.85
N HIS A 308 3.48 7.04 -17.18
CA HIS A 308 3.62 8.20 -16.28
C HIS A 308 2.83 8.02 -14.97
N LEU A 309 1.54 7.71 -15.08
CA LEU A 309 0.66 7.51 -13.91
C LEU A 309 0.98 6.22 -13.14
N PRO A 310 1.21 5.06 -13.79
CA PRO A 310 1.75 3.87 -13.12
C PRO A 310 3.04 4.14 -12.33
N PHE A 311 3.99 4.87 -12.90
CA PHE A 311 5.24 5.21 -12.23
C PHE A 311 5.02 6.14 -11.03
N LYS A 312 4.17 7.18 -11.19
CA LYS A 312 3.77 8.05 -10.08
C LYS A 312 3.09 7.27 -8.97
N MET A 313 2.25 6.29 -9.29
CA MET A 313 1.63 5.39 -8.31
C MET A 313 2.69 4.59 -7.54
N LEU A 314 3.67 3.96 -8.21
CA LEU A 314 4.75 3.24 -7.53
C LEU A 314 5.52 4.14 -6.55
N SER A 315 5.79 5.38 -6.97
CA SER A 315 6.46 6.39 -6.12
C SER A 315 5.62 6.76 -4.90
N LEU A 316 4.31 6.98 -5.07
CA LEU A 316 3.39 7.30 -3.97
C LEU A 316 3.24 6.14 -2.97
N LEU A 317 3.30 4.88 -3.41
CA LEU A 317 3.30 3.72 -2.52
C LEU A 317 4.57 3.66 -1.67
N MET A 318 5.74 3.94 -2.25
CA MET A 318 6.99 4.08 -1.50
C MET A 318 6.93 5.26 -0.53
N ASP A 319 6.32 6.38 -0.92
CA ASP A 319 6.13 7.52 -0.03
C ASP A 319 5.22 7.18 1.15
N VAL A 320 4.17 6.36 0.98
CA VAL A 320 3.33 5.88 2.10
C VAL A 320 4.18 5.14 3.13
N ASP A 321 5.01 4.19 2.70
CA ASP A 321 5.92 3.45 3.60
C ASP A 321 6.92 4.38 4.30
N LYS A 322 7.47 5.35 3.56
CA LYS A 322 8.39 6.36 4.11
C LYS A 322 7.72 7.17 5.22
N HIS A 323 6.52 7.72 4.98
CA HIS A 323 5.82 8.53 5.98
C HIS A 323 5.35 7.69 7.16
N MET A 324 4.93 6.44 6.95
CA MET A 324 4.61 5.50 8.03
C MET A 324 5.84 5.21 8.91
N LEU A 325 7.01 4.98 8.31
CA LEU A 325 8.25 4.80 9.05
C LEU A 325 8.64 6.06 9.84
N GLN A 326 8.55 7.25 9.21
CA GLN A 326 8.80 8.52 9.89
C GLN A 326 7.88 8.72 11.10
N TRP A 327 6.59 8.40 10.95
CA TRP A 327 5.64 8.47 12.05
C TRP A 327 6.03 7.56 13.20
N ARG A 328 6.44 6.30 12.92
CA ARG A 328 6.89 5.35 13.96
C ARG A 328 8.16 5.82 14.67
N ILE A 329 9.12 6.38 13.93
CA ILE A 329 10.37 6.92 14.49
C ILE A 329 10.06 8.13 15.39
N ASN A 330 9.23 9.06 14.94
CA ASN A 330 8.85 10.23 15.75
C ASN A 330 8.07 9.81 16.99
N HIS A 331 7.15 8.85 16.85
CA HIS A 331 6.42 8.28 17.97
C HIS A 331 7.36 7.60 18.98
N LEU A 332 8.34 6.82 18.51
CA LEU A 332 9.37 6.20 19.36
C LEU A 332 10.15 7.25 20.16
N ALA A 333 10.62 8.31 19.49
CA ALA A 333 11.39 9.38 20.13
C ALA A 333 10.55 10.14 21.18
N MET A 334 9.30 10.47 20.85
CA MET A 334 8.34 11.07 21.79
C MET A 334 8.10 10.15 22.99
N VAL A 335 7.85 8.85 22.78
CA VAL A 335 7.65 7.89 23.87
C VAL A 335 8.89 7.78 24.75
N GLN A 336 10.09 7.78 24.17
CA GLN A 336 11.34 7.77 24.93
C GLN A 336 11.48 9.02 25.81
N ARG A 337 11.07 10.20 25.32
CA ARG A 337 11.03 11.44 26.13
C ARG A 337 10.03 11.34 27.28
N MET A 338 8.85 10.77 27.03
CA MET A 338 7.76 10.68 28.01
C MET A 338 7.97 9.59 29.07
N LEU A 339 8.55 8.44 28.70
CA LEU A 339 8.62 7.24 29.53
C LEU A 339 10.05 6.77 29.85
N GLY A 340 11.07 7.25 29.13
CA GLY A 340 12.39 6.64 29.17
C GLY A 340 12.32 5.16 28.80
N THR A 341 12.78 4.29 29.70
CA THR A 341 12.74 2.83 29.56
C THR A 341 11.61 2.17 30.35
N ARG A 342 10.67 2.96 30.92
CA ARG A 342 9.52 2.41 31.65
C ARG A 342 8.62 1.58 30.75
N MET A 343 8.02 0.53 31.32
CA MET A 343 7.05 -0.31 30.64
C MET A 343 5.82 0.51 30.20
N GLY A 344 5.25 0.20 29.05
CA GLY A 344 4.03 0.84 28.55
C GLY A 344 2.78 0.39 29.33
N THR A 345 1.71 1.19 29.31
CA THR A 345 0.43 0.87 29.96
C THR A 345 -0.25 -0.37 29.34
N GLY A 346 0.02 -0.66 28.06
CA GLY A 346 -0.47 -1.85 27.35
C GLY A 346 0.36 -3.12 27.57
N GLY A 347 1.28 -3.15 28.55
CA GLY A 347 2.05 -4.36 28.89
C GLY A 347 3.24 -4.68 27.97
N SER A 348 3.56 -3.83 26.99
CA SER A 348 4.80 -3.96 26.20
C SER A 348 6.01 -3.36 26.94
N SER A 349 7.23 -3.71 26.52
CA SER A 349 8.47 -3.02 26.95
C SER A 349 8.52 -1.54 26.59
N GLY A 350 7.46 -0.99 25.97
CA GLY A 350 7.33 0.40 25.57
C GLY A 350 8.31 0.72 24.46
N TYR A 351 9.40 1.40 24.83
CA TYR A 351 10.45 1.84 23.91
C TYR A 351 11.06 0.71 23.06
N HIS A 352 11.41 -0.43 23.67
CA HIS A 352 12.08 -1.51 22.93
C HIS A 352 11.19 -2.15 21.87
N TYR A 353 9.92 -2.42 22.20
CA TYR A 353 8.96 -2.90 21.21
C TYR A 353 8.79 -1.91 20.05
N LEU A 354 8.57 -0.62 20.36
CA LEU A 354 8.40 0.41 19.34
C LEU A 354 9.62 0.53 18.43
N LYS A 355 10.83 0.38 18.98
CA LYS A 355 12.08 0.36 18.21
C LYS A 355 12.13 -0.79 17.21
N GLU A 356 11.61 -1.96 17.55
CA GLU A 356 11.53 -3.06 16.58
C GLU A 356 10.52 -2.77 15.46
N THR A 357 9.52 -1.92 15.70
CA THR A 357 8.54 -1.54 14.65
C THR A 357 9.09 -0.57 13.61
N THR A 358 10.31 -0.03 13.79
CA THR A 358 10.98 0.83 12.80
C THR A 358 11.84 0.05 11.80
N SER A 359 11.82 -1.29 11.86
CA SER A 359 12.55 -2.14 10.92
C SER A 359 11.85 -2.23 9.55
N ASP A 360 12.59 -2.75 8.57
CA ASP A 360 12.06 -3.07 7.23
C ASP A 360 10.97 -4.16 7.26
N ASP A 361 10.79 -4.88 8.37
CA ASP A 361 9.70 -5.86 8.52
C ASP A 361 8.32 -5.20 8.38
N TYR A 362 8.23 -3.91 8.74
CA TYR A 362 7.01 -3.10 8.68
C TYR A 362 6.87 -2.29 7.39
N LYS A 363 7.82 -2.40 6.44
CA LYS A 363 7.68 -1.82 5.09
C LYS A 363 6.89 -2.76 4.20
N VAL A 364 5.73 -2.30 3.77
CA VAL A 364 4.77 -3.09 2.96
C VAL A 364 5.27 -3.27 1.53
N PHE A 365 5.89 -2.22 0.98
CA PHE A 365 6.38 -2.06 -0.40
C PHE A 365 7.92 -2.11 -0.47
N LEU A 366 8.58 -2.78 0.48
CA LEU A 366 10.04 -2.93 0.53
C LEU A 366 10.66 -3.37 -0.81
N ASP A 367 9.96 -4.23 -1.55
CA ASP A 367 10.43 -4.68 -2.86
C ASP A 367 10.60 -3.53 -3.85
N LEU A 368 9.70 -2.54 -3.86
CA LEU A 368 9.80 -1.37 -4.74
C LEU A 368 11.06 -0.55 -4.47
N PHE A 369 11.45 -0.41 -3.20
CA PHE A 369 12.73 0.24 -2.85
C PHE A 369 13.92 -0.59 -3.37
N ASN A 370 13.87 -1.90 -3.13
CA ASN A 370 14.96 -2.81 -3.49
C ASN A 370 15.11 -3.01 -5.01
N LEU A 371 14.09 -2.73 -5.81
CA LEU A 371 14.16 -2.74 -7.28
C LEU A 371 15.24 -1.80 -7.82
N SER A 372 15.59 -0.74 -7.08
CA SER A 372 16.69 0.17 -7.44
C SER A 372 18.03 -0.57 -7.62
N THR A 373 18.21 -1.71 -6.95
CA THR A 373 19.39 -2.59 -7.09
C THR A 373 19.53 -3.16 -8.50
N PHE A 374 18.44 -3.30 -9.24
CA PHE A 374 18.36 -3.97 -10.54
C PHE A 374 18.15 -3.01 -11.70
N LEU A 375 18.24 -1.71 -11.45
CA LEU A 375 18.18 -0.71 -12.52
C LEU A 375 19.47 -0.76 -13.34
N VAL A 376 19.31 -0.65 -14.66
CA VAL A 376 20.40 -0.66 -15.62
C VAL A 376 20.43 0.64 -16.41
N PRO A 377 21.59 1.05 -16.95
CA PRO A 377 21.68 2.18 -17.86
C PRO A 377 20.83 2.01 -19.13
N PRO A 378 20.42 3.11 -19.80
CA PRO A 378 19.54 3.07 -20.96
C PRO A 378 20.03 2.19 -22.11
N HIS A 379 21.33 2.08 -22.35
CA HIS A 379 21.90 1.26 -23.44
C HIS A 379 21.72 -0.25 -23.24
N ILE A 380 21.36 -0.69 -22.02
CA ILE A 380 21.06 -2.09 -21.70
C ILE A 380 19.57 -2.38 -21.87
N LEU A 381 18.72 -1.36 -21.91
CA LEU A 381 17.27 -1.56 -21.98
C LEU A 381 16.87 -2.18 -23.32
N PRO A 382 15.97 -3.17 -23.32
CA PRO A 382 15.39 -3.69 -24.54
C PRO A 382 14.71 -2.59 -25.37
N GLU A 383 14.95 -2.57 -26.68
CA GLU A 383 14.17 -1.69 -27.55
C GLU A 383 12.71 -2.15 -27.60
N LEU A 384 11.78 -1.20 -27.51
CA LEU A 384 10.35 -1.47 -27.63
C LEU A 384 10.03 -2.02 -29.03
N SER A 385 9.26 -3.11 -29.07
CA SER A 385 8.64 -3.60 -30.31
C SER A 385 7.71 -2.51 -30.89
N GLN A 386 7.39 -2.60 -32.19
CA GLN A 386 6.42 -1.68 -32.80
C GLN A 386 5.07 -1.73 -32.06
N ARG A 387 4.55 -2.93 -31.79
CA ARG A 387 3.31 -3.13 -31.05
C ARG A 387 3.37 -2.50 -29.66
N THR A 388 4.39 -2.78 -28.87
CA THR A 388 4.52 -2.21 -27.53
C THR A 388 4.68 -0.69 -27.59
N ARG A 389 5.40 -0.16 -28.57
CA ARG A 389 5.54 1.28 -28.78
C ARG A 389 4.18 1.94 -29.05
N GLU A 390 3.40 1.40 -29.98
CA GLU A 390 2.05 1.89 -30.31
C GLU A 390 1.10 1.77 -29.10
N VAL A 391 1.22 0.69 -28.33
CA VAL A 391 0.46 0.52 -27.09
C VAL A 391 0.85 1.61 -26.11
N LEU A 392 2.13 1.83 -25.82
CA LEU A 392 2.61 2.72 -24.75
C LEU A 392 2.58 4.22 -25.11
N GLN A 393 2.59 4.55 -26.40
CA GLN A 393 2.55 5.93 -26.90
C GLN A 393 1.11 6.33 -27.23
N SER A 394 0.59 7.33 -26.51
CA SER A 394 -0.52 8.14 -27.03
C SER A 394 0.09 9.26 -27.87
N SER A 395 0.03 9.15 -29.19
CA SER A 395 0.46 10.23 -30.07
C SER A 395 -0.57 11.36 -29.98
N ILE A 396 -0.15 12.51 -29.43
CA ILE A 396 -0.91 13.76 -29.53
C ILE A 396 -0.36 14.50 -30.75
N HIS A 397 -1.15 14.55 -31.82
CA HIS A 397 -0.89 15.49 -32.91
C HIS A 397 -1.47 16.85 -32.51
N PHE A 398 -0.61 17.87 -32.39
CA PHE A 398 -1.00 19.25 -32.13
C PHE A 398 -1.44 19.97 -33.40
#